data_AF-E6LQ57-F1
#
_entry.id   AF-E6LQ57-F1
#
_cell.length_a   1.000
_cell.length_b   1.000
_cell.length_c   1.000
_cell.angle_alpha   90.00
_cell.angle_beta   90.00
_cell.angle_gamma   90.00
#
_symmetry.space_group_name_H-M   'P 1'
#
loop_
_entity.id
_entity.type
_entity.pdbx_description
1 polymer ?
#
loop_
_entity_poly.entity_id
_entity_poly.type
_entity_poly.pdbx_seq_one_letter_code
_entity_poly.pdbx_strand_id
1 'polypeptide(L)' 'MEVIYGLERRYFMLLNFFHEYFKLVPEDVLWNCYSKDKHFYTKADIDKIYNKKEWTAEWIYTDPNEQ' A
#
# COMPACT_ATOMS: atom_id res chain seq x y z
N MET A 1 9.66 3.08 19.79
CA MET A 1 9.24 2.23 18.65
C MET A 1 8.19 1.28 19.18
N GLU A 2 6.93 1.48 18.81
CA GLU A 2 5.84 0.61 19.24
C GLU A 2 6.01 -0.80 18.65
N VAL A 3 5.71 -1.81 19.46
CA VAL A 3 5.75 -3.21 19.05
C VAL A 3 4.50 -3.49 18.22
N ILE A 4 4.66 -3.41 16.90
CA ILE A 4 3.64 -3.76 15.92
C ILE A 4 3.37 -5.28 16.02
N TYR A 5 2.13 -5.72 16.31
CA TYR A 5 1.76 -7.14 16.42
C TYR A 5 1.21 -7.71 15.09
N GLY A 6 1.62 -8.93 14.75
CA GLY A 6 0.93 -9.87 13.84
C GLY A 6 0.54 -9.38 12.43
N LEU A 7 -0.66 -8.80 12.30
CA LEU A 7 -1.27 -8.39 11.02
C LEU A 7 -0.64 -7.12 10.45
N GLU A 8 -0.39 -6.13 11.28
CA GLU A 8 0.19 -4.85 10.87
C GLU A 8 1.59 -5.02 10.26
N ARG A 9 2.41 -5.95 10.79
CA ARG A 9 3.71 -6.29 10.18
C ARG A 9 3.56 -6.90 8.79
N ARG A 10 2.54 -7.74 8.57
CA ARG A 10 2.31 -8.37 7.26
C ARG A 10 1.93 -7.33 6.22
N TYR A 11 1.05 -6.39 6.58
CA TYR A 11 0.68 -5.29 5.69
C TYR A 11 1.83 -4.34 5.42
N PHE A 12 2.73 -4.10 6.40
CA PHE A 12 3.95 -3.35 6.17
C PHE A 12 4.93 -4.07 5.23
N MET A 13 5.17 -5.37 5.45
CA MET A 13 6.02 -6.16 4.56
C MET A 13 5.50 -6.15 3.12
N LEU A 14 4.19 -6.26 2.94
CA LEU A 14 3.55 -6.20 1.64
C LEU A 14 3.69 -4.81 0.99
N LEU A 15 3.46 -3.75 1.76
CA LEU A 15 3.64 -2.37 1.29
C LEU A 15 5.10 -2.11 0.87
N ASN A 16 6.08 -2.57 1.66
CA ASN A 16 7.50 -2.48 1.34
C ASN A 16 7.86 -3.29 0.09
N PHE A 17 7.31 -4.50 -0.05
CA PHE A 17 7.50 -5.31 -1.26
C PHE A 17 7.02 -4.55 -2.50
N PHE A 18 5.83 -3.94 -2.47
CA PHE A 18 5.33 -3.18 -3.61
C PHE A 18 6.14 -1.92 -3.88
N HIS A 19 6.57 -1.19 -2.85
CA HIS A 19 7.43 -0.03 -3.04
C HIS A 19 8.76 -0.39 -3.74
N GLU A 20 9.40 -1.50 -3.37
CA GLU A 20 10.59 -1.99 -4.08
C GLU A 20 10.29 -2.53 -5.48
N TYR A 21 9.18 -3.26 -5.64
CA TYR A 21 8.73 -3.77 -6.94
C TYR A 21 8.54 -2.65 -7.97
N PHE A 22 7.85 -1.57 -7.59
CA PHE A 22 7.61 -0.43 -8.49
C PHE A 22 8.86 0.38 -8.82
N LYS A 23 9.99 0.21 -8.11
CA LYS A 23 11.28 0.76 -8.56
C LYS A 23 11.83 0.02 -9.79
N LEU A 24 11.50 -1.27 -9.93
CA LEU A 24 11.94 -2.11 -11.04
C LEU A 24 11.01 -1.99 -12.25
N VAL A 25 9.70 -1.86 -11.99
CA VAL A 25 8.65 -1.80 -13.02
C VAL A 25 7.67 -0.66 -12.71
N PRO A 26 8.05 0.61 -12.97
CA PRO A 26 7.27 1.78 -12.54
C PRO A 26 5.93 1.95 -13.26
N GLU A 27 5.79 1.37 -14.45
CA GLU A 27 4.61 1.50 -15.31
C GLU A 27 3.52 0.45 -15.01
N ASP A 28 3.83 -0.53 -14.16
CA ASP A 28 2.89 -1.61 -13.84
C ASP A 28 1.76 -1.12 -12.93
N VAL A 29 0.76 -1.97 -12.73
CA VAL A 29 -0.37 -1.69 -11.86
C VAL A 29 -0.74 -2.91 -11.02
N LEU A 30 -1.00 -2.68 -9.73
CA LEU A 30 -1.45 -3.71 -8.81
C LEU A 30 -2.97 -3.68 -8.70
N TRP A 31 -3.65 -4.75 -9.11
CA TRP A 31 -5.08 -4.91 -8.88
C TRP A 31 -5.35 -4.95 -7.36
N ASN A 32 -6.04 -3.93 -6.82
CA ASN A 32 -6.54 -4.00 -5.45
C ASN A 32 -7.85 -4.78 -5.41
N CYS A 33 -7.77 -6.06 -5.04
CA CYS A 33 -8.95 -6.92 -4.92
C CYS A 33 -9.80 -6.65 -3.68
N TYR A 34 -9.36 -5.73 -2.83
CA TYR A 34 -10.01 -5.37 -1.57
C TYR A 34 -10.73 -4.01 -1.63
N SER A 35 -10.47 -3.18 -2.64
CA SER A 35 -11.24 -1.95 -2.88
C SER A 35 -12.61 -2.28 -3.46
N LYS A 36 -13.66 -1.61 -2.98
CA LYS A 36 -15.03 -1.73 -3.51
C LYS A 36 -15.10 -1.41 -5.00
N ASP A 37 -14.30 -0.45 -5.45
CA ASP A 37 -14.31 0.06 -6.82
C ASP A 37 -13.23 -0.60 -7.70
N LYS A 38 -12.58 -1.68 -7.22
CA LYS A 38 -11.55 -2.42 -7.95
C LYS A 38 -10.44 -1.50 -8.48
N HIS A 39 -9.98 -0.59 -7.62
CA HIS A 39 -8.90 0.34 -7.95
C HIS A 39 -7.60 -0.42 -8.28
N PHE A 40 -6.85 0.10 -9.24
CA PHE A 40 -5.50 -0.39 -9.54
C PHE A 40 -4.48 0.57 -8.94
N TYR A 41 -3.68 0.10 -7.99
CA TYR A 41 -2.60 0.91 -7.44
C TYR A 41 -1.48 1.08 -8.46
N THR A 42 -1.13 2.33 -8.71
CA THR A 42 0.05 2.73 -9.46
C THR A 42 1.25 2.90 -8.51
N LYS A 43 2.45 3.07 -9.07
CA LYS A 43 3.63 3.48 -8.29
C LYS A 43 3.37 4.74 -7.45
N ALA A 44 2.69 5.74 -8.02
CA ALA A 44 2.41 6.99 -7.32
C ALA A 44 1.51 6.78 -6.09
N ASP A 45 0.53 5.88 -6.18
CA ASP A 45 -0.34 5.53 -5.07
C ASP A 45 0.42 4.83 -3.94
N ILE A 46 1.26 3.84 -4.28
CA ILE A 46 2.09 3.13 -3.30
C ILE A 46 3.09 4.09 -2.64
N ASP A 47 3.75 4.95 -3.41
CA ASP A 47 4.67 5.95 -2.87
C ASP A 47 3.95 6.93 -1.92
N LYS A 48 2.74 7.36 -2.27
CA LYS A 48 1.92 8.23 -1.40
C LYS A 48 1.59 7.54 -0.09
N ILE A 49 1.23 6.25 -0.11
CA ILE A 49 0.92 5.47 1.10
C ILE A 49 2.17 5.21 1.94
N TYR A 50 3.26 4.76 1.30
CA TYR A 50 4.53 4.43 1.95
C TYR A 50 5.16 5.63 2.68
N ASN A 51 5.04 6.84 2.12
CA ASN A 51 5.61 8.05 2.69
C ASN A 51 4.73 8.74 3.76
N LYS A 52 3.55 8.20 4.10
CA LYS A 52 2.73 8.75 5.19
C LYS A 52 3.46 8.58 6.53
N LYS A 53 3.39 9.63 7.36
CA LYS A 53 4.03 9.66 8.68
C LYS A 53 3.43 8.65 9.66
N GLU A 54 2.14 8.36 9.50
CA GLU A 54 1.41 7.31 10.20
C GLU A 54 0.64 6.49 9.16
N TRP A 55 1.06 5.25 8.93
CA TRP A 55 0.29 4.30 8.11
C TRP A 55 -0.56 3.43 9.02
N THR A 56 -1.75 3.06 8.57
CA THR A 56 -2.56 2.02 9.21
C THR A 56 -2.45 0.73 8.39
N ALA A 57 -2.60 -0.43 9.03
CA ALA A 57 -2.69 -1.72 8.35
C ALA A 57 -3.82 -1.78 7.30
N GLU A 58 -4.78 -0.86 7.40
CA GLU A 58 -5.97 -0.82 6.58
C GLU A 58 -5.75 -0.19 5.20
N TRP A 59 -4.53 0.27 4.88
CA TRP A 59 -4.20 0.93 3.61
C TRP A 59 -4.65 0.15 2.37
N ILE A 60 -4.63 -1.19 2.45
CA ILE A 60 -5.03 -2.08 1.35
C ILE A 60 -6.55 -2.07 1.11
N TYR A 61 -7.34 -1.65 2.09
CA TYR A 61 -8.78 -1.49 2.01
C TYR A 61 -9.20 -0.05 1.65
N THR A 62 -8.26 0.89 1.74
CA THR A 62 -8.54 2.31 1.51
C THR A 62 -8.42 2.67 0.04
N ASP A 63 -9.41 3.37 -0.50
CA ASP A 63 -9.26 4.00 -1.81
C ASP A 63 -8.24 5.15 -1.68
N PRO A 64 -7.22 5.25 -2.56
CA PRO A 64 -6.26 6.35 -2.50
C PRO A 64 -6.89 7.74 -2.78
N ASN A 65 -8.13 7.75 -3.28
CA ASN A 65 -8.98 8.93 -3.52
C ASN A 65 -10.07 9.16 -2.44
N GLU A 66 -10.28 8.25 -1.49
CA GLU A 66 -11.09 8.56 -0.29
C GLU A 66 -10.30 9.56 0.56
N GLN A 67 -10.72 10.83 0.51
CA GLN A 67 -10.29 11.90 1.43
C GLN A 67 -11.11 11.86 2.71
#